data_AF-A0A352XX63-F1
#
_entry.id   AF-A0A352XX63-F1
#
_cell.length_a   1.000
_cell.length_b   1.000
_cell.length_c   1.000
_cell.angle_alpha   90.00
_cell.angle_beta   90.00
_cell.angle_gamma   90.00
#
_symmetry.space_group_name_H-M   'P 1'
#
loop_
_entity.id
_entity.type
_entity.pdbx_description
1 polymer ?
#
loop_
_entity_poly.entity_id
_entity_poly.type
_entity_poly.pdbx_seq_one_letter_code
_entity_poly.pdbx_strand_id
1 'polypeptide(L)'
;DPVIGLYVFTIGAAIGIGLLGKEVNERDTSIGIIMTFALGLGILFLSLYFGYAERVYSILFGQIVGISQADVLLTGVSSLLTLAIFLVLFRPLLFSSFDPEVAEARGVPVRLLAIIFLVLIAITVSLSVQVVGALLVFTLLVGPSATAIRIVQRPLWAILIAILLGVSYTWLGIFFAANGTWPVSFYIATLSFGVYLPVRLLSPLWIGRRARKIAISRQTTSPSHMDTIERRQSDSLETAGRVQGITR
;
A
#
# COMPACT_ATOMS: atom_id res chain seq x y z
N ASP A 1 -18.40 16.27 20.48
CA ASP A 1 -17.08 15.66 20.76
C ASP A 1 -16.18 15.61 19.53
N PRO A 2 -14.89 15.99 19.65
CA PRO A 2 -13.91 15.95 18.56
C PRO A 2 -13.76 14.54 17.95
N VAL A 3 -13.94 13.50 18.77
CA VAL A 3 -13.87 12.09 18.34
C VAL A 3 -14.98 11.73 17.35
N ILE A 4 -16.21 12.17 17.60
CA ILE A 4 -17.34 11.92 16.70
C ILE A 4 -17.12 12.68 15.38
N GLY A 5 -16.66 13.93 15.44
CA GLY A 5 -16.30 14.70 14.26
C GLY A 5 -15.24 14.02 13.41
N LEU A 6 -14.18 13.49 14.04
CA LEU A 6 -13.13 12.71 13.37
C LEU A 6 -13.71 11.50 12.63
N TYR A 7 -14.55 10.69 13.28
CA TYR A 7 -15.16 9.52 12.64
C TYR A 7 -16.08 9.90 11.47
N VAL A 8 -16.95 10.90 11.66
CA VAL A 8 -17.89 11.34 10.61
C VAL A 8 -17.13 11.84 9.37
N PHE A 9 -16.10 12.68 9.55
CA PHE A 9 -15.32 13.21 8.43
C PHE A 9 -14.47 12.14 7.75
N THR A 10 -13.79 11.27 8.50
CA THR A 10 -12.92 10.23 7.91
C THR A 10 -13.71 9.15 7.20
N ILE A 11 -14.82 8.69 7.77
CA ILE A 11 -15.72 7.72 7.14
C ILE A 11 -16.42 8.35 5.93
N GLY A 12 -16.90 9.59 6.07
CA GLY A 12 -17.50 10.34 4.96
C GLY A 12 -16.54 10.50 3.78
N ALA A 13 -15.28 10.87 4.05
CA ALA A 13 -14.23 10.96 3.04
C ALA A 13 -13.94 9.60 2.40
N ALA A 14 -13.84 8.52 3.19
CA ALA A 14 -13.60 7.17 2.67
C ALA A 14 -14.72 6.68 1.74
N ILE A 15 -15.99 6.93 2.10
CA ILE A 15 -17.14 6.63 1.26
C ILE A 15 -17.10 7.49 -0.02
N GLY A 16 -16.83 8.79 0.12
CA GLY A 16 -16.67 9.70 -1.04
C GLY A 16 -15.62 9.20 -2.03
N ILE A 17 -14.44 8.80 -1.54
CA ILE A 17 -13.37 8.24 -2.37
C ILE A 17 -13.83 6.96 -3.06
N GLY A 18 -14.48 6.05 -2.34
CA GLY A 18 -14.93 4.77 -2.90
C GLY A 18 -16.10 4.89 -3.88
N LEU A 19 -16.92 5.93 -3.76
CA LEU A 19 -18.00 6.20 -4.72
C LEU A 19 -17.50 6.93 -5.97
N LEU A 20 -16.53 7.84 -5.86
CA LEU A 20 -16.03 8.62 -7.00
C LEU A 20 -14.96 7.89 -7.83
N GLY A 21 -14.16 7.00 -7.23
CA GLY A 21 -13.12 6.26 -7.94
C GLY A 21 -13.65 5.03 -8.67
N LYS A 22 -14.17 5.19 -9.90
CA LYS A 22 -14.62 4.08 -10.76
C LYS A 22 -13.46 3.36 -11.44
N GLU A 23 -12.54 4.10 -12.06
CA GLU A 23 -11.32 3.56 -12.66
C GLU A 23 -10.06 3.90 -11.85
N VAL A 24 -8.96 3.16 -12.08
CA VAL A 24 -7.69 3.34 -11.34
C VAL A 24 -7.16 4.78 -11.46
N ASN A 25 -7.19 5.38 -12.65
CA ASN A 25 -6.77 6.77 -12.87
C ASN A 25 -7.73 7.80 -12.23
N GLU A 26 -9.03 7.53 -12.29
CA GLU A 26 -10.05 8.38 -11.66
C GLU A 26 -9.95 8.33 -10.14
N ARG A 27 -9.49 7.20 -9.58
CA ARG A 27 -9.32 7.00 -8.14
C ARG A 27 -8.21 7.87 -7.58
N ASP A 28 -7.05 7.94 -8.23
CA ASP A 28 -5.93 8.78 -7.79
C ASP A 28 -6.31 10.27 -7.80
N THR A 29 -7.05 10.69 -8.83
CA THR A 29 -7.56 12.06 -8.96
C THR A 29 -8.63 12.36 -7.89
N SER A 30 -9.57 11.45 -7.69
CA SER A 30 -10.63 11.57 -6.67
C SER A 30 -10.05 11.67 -5.27
N ILE A 31 -9.02 10.88 -4.95
CA ILE A 31 -8.30 10.96 -3.68
C ILE A 31 -7.67 12.35 -3.52
N GLY A 32 -6.99 12.87 -4.54
CA GLY A 32 -6.35 14.20 -4.48
C GLY A 32 -7.33 15.35 -4.24
N ILE A 33 -8.48 15.35 -4.94
CA ILE A 33 -9.53 16.36 -4.79
C ILE A 33 -10.16 16.28 -3.39
N ILE A 34 -10.51 15.08 -2.93
CA ILE A 34 -11.14 14.88 -1.61
C ILE A 34 -10.17 15.28 -0.49
N MET A 35 -8.87 14.95 -0.62
CA MET A 35 -7.85 15.36 0.34
C MET A 35 -7.72 16.88 0.41
N THR A 36 -7.69 17.56 -0.73
CA THR A 36 -7.60 19.03 -0.77
C THR A 36 -8.84 19.69 -0.17
N PHE A 37 -10.03 19.15 -0.47
CA PHE A 37 -11.29 19.61 0.13
C PHE A 37 -11.32 19.37 1.65
N ALA A 38 -10.95 18.18 2.12
CA ALA A 38 -10.91 17.85 3.54
C ALA A 38 -9.92 18.73 4.32
N LEU A 39 -8.74 19.02 3.74
CA LEU A 39 -7.77 19.94 4.33
C LEU A 39 -8.31 21.37 4.40
N GLY A 40 -8.90 21.88 3.31
CA GLY A 40 -9.52 23.20 3.31
C GLY A 40 -10.64 23.34 4.34
N LEU A 41 -11.49 22.30 4.44
CA LEU A 41 -12.57 22.26 5.42
C LEU A 41 -12.06 22.15 6.86
N GLY A 42 -10.99 21.37 7.09
CA GLY A 42 -10.32 21.29 8.39
C GLY A 42 -9.74 22.64 8.82
N ILE A 43 -9.10 23.37 7.90
CA ILE A 43 -8.58 24.72 8.16
C ILE A 43 -9.72 25.71 8.43
N LEU A 44 -10.83 25.62 7.70
CA LEU A 44 -12.02 26.46 7.95
C LEU A 44 -12.59 26.21 9.35
N PHE A 45 -12.83 24.96 9.75
CA PHE A 45 -13.33 24.70 11.10
C PHE A 45 -12.36 25.11 12.18
N LEU A 46 -11.06 24.97 11.92
CA LEU A 46 -10.05 25.51 12.80
C LEU A 46 -10.15 27.03 12.87
N SER A 47 -10.30 27.73 11.75
CA SER A 47 -10.45 29.20 11.68
C SER A 47 -11.74 29.73 12.32
N LEU A 48 -12.69 28.87 12.66
CA LEU A 48 -13.89 29.23 13.42
C LEU A 48 -13.74 28.99 14.94
N TYR A 49 -12.74 28.21 15.37
CA TYR A 49 -12.59 27.78 16.76
C TYR A 49 -11.46 28.52 17.49
N PHE A 50 -11.83 29.38 18.45
CA PHE A 50 -10.92 30.32 19.14
C PHE A 50 -9.85 29.73 20.08
N GLY A 51 -9.80 28.41 20.30
CA GLY A 51 -8.87 27.72 21.22
C GLY A 51 -7.65 27.06 20.56
N TYR A 52 -6.93 27.80 19.72
CA TYR A 52 -6.21 27.38 18.51
C TYR A 52 -5.01 26.41 18.60
N ALA A 53 -4.06 26.57 19.50
CA ALA A 53 -2.70 26.07 19.21
C ALA A 53 -2.37 24.71 19.86
N GLU A 54 -2.49 24.60 21.19
CA GLU A 54 -1.93 23.44 21.92
C GLU A 54 -2.66 22.13 21.62
N ARG A 55 -3.99 22.16 21.52
CA ARG A 55 -4.79 20.95 21.28
C ARG A 55 -4.56 20.40 19.87
N VAL A 56 -4.42 21.26 18.86
CA VAL A 56 -4.11 20.82 17.49
C VAL A 56 -2.71 20.23 17.42
N TYR A 57 -1.72 20.89 18.05
CA TYR A 57 -0.36 20.37 18.12
C TYR A 57 -0.32 18.97 18.75
N SER A 58 -1.07 18.76 19.85
CA SER A 58 -1.16 17.45 20.50
C SER A 58 -1.73 16.34 19.61
N ILE A 59 -2.65 16.66 18.71
CA ILE A 59 -3.27 15.69 17.78
C ILE A 59 -2.37 15.43 16.56
N LEU A 60 -1.61 16.43 16.09
CA LEU A 60 -0.71 16.26 14.95
C LEU A 60 0.54 15.45 15.31
N PHE A 61 1.16 15.77 16.46
CA PHE A 61 2.42 15.17 16.89
C PHE A 61 2.26 14.01 17.86
N GLY A 62 1.10 13.89 18.51
CA GLY A 62 0.85 12.91 19.56
C GLY A 62 1.58 13.24 20.87
N GLN A 63 1.02 12.81 21.99
CA GLN A 63 1.68 12.85 23.29
C GLN A 63 1.84 11.42 23.83
N ILE A 64 2.84 10.71 23.33
CA ILE A 64 3.12 9.31 23.71
C ILE A 64 3.45 9.18 25.21
N VAL A 65 3.95 10.25 25.84
CA VAL A 65 4.45 10.25 27.23
C VAL A 65 3.33 10.51 28.27
N GLY A 66 2.09 10.77 27.85
CA GLY A 66 0.99 11.16 28.75
C GLY A 66 -0.24 10.24 28.75
N ILE A 67 -0.14 9.03 28.19
CA ILE A 67 -1.30 8.15 27.96
C ILE A 67 -1.67 7.41 29.26
N SER A 68 -2.95 7.44 29.65
CA SER A 68 -3.43 6.71 30.83
C SER A 68 -3.57 5.20 30.54
N GLN A 69 -3.54 4.36 31.57
CA GLN A 69 -3.76 2.90 31.40
C GLN A 69 -5.14 2.58 30.81
N ALA A 70 -6.15 3.41 31.09
CA ALA A 70 -7.49 3.25 30.55
C ALA A 70 -7.52 3.50 29.02
N ASP A 71 -6.79 4.51 28.55
CA ASP A 71 -6.69 4.83 27.12
C ASP A 71 -5.95 3.74 26.34
N VAL A 72 -4.91 3.16 26.95
CA VAL A 72 -4.20 1.99 26.39
C VAL A 72 -5.16 0.80 26.26
N LEU A 73 -5.98 0.52 27.29
CA LEU A 73 -6.89 -0.62 27.27
C LEU A 73 -8.02 -0.43 26.24
N LEU A 74 -8.61 0.76 26.18
CA LEU A 74 -9.66 1.10 25.20
C LEU A 74 -9.13 1.02 23.76
N THR A 75 -7.91 1.52 23.53
CA THR A 75 -7.25 1.45 22.21
C THR A 75 -6.85 0.02 21.87
N GLY A 76 -6.38 -0.77 22.85
CA GLY A 76 -6.04 -2.18 22.67
C GLY A 76 -7.25 -3.03 22.25
N VAL A 77 -8.39 -2.87 22.94
CA VAL A 77 -9.63 -3.60 22.62
C VAL A 77 -10.18 -3.18 21.25
N SER A 78 -10.25 -1.88 20.97
CA SER A 78 -10.74 -1.38 19.68
C SER A 78 -9.84 -1.77 18.49
N SER A 79 -8.52 -1.78 18.69
CA SER A 79 -7.54 -2.26 17.71
C SER A 79 -7.72 -3.76 17.45
N LEU A 80 -7.87 -4.57 18.50
CA LEU A 80 -8.08 -6.01 18.37
C LEU A 80 -9.39 -6.33 17.62
N LEU A 81 -10.47 -5.62 17.93
CA LEU A 81 -11.75 -5.74 17.24
C LEU A 81 -11.62 -5.40 15.75
N THR A 82 -10.96 -4.28 15.44
CA THR A 82 -10.75 -3.82 14.05
C THR A 82 -9.87 -4.81 13.27
N LEU A 83 -8.82 -5.35 13.92
CA LEU A 83 -7.96 -6.37 13.34
C LEU A 83 -8.70 -7.69 13.09
N ALA A 84 -9.60 -8.10 13.98
CA ALA A 84 -10.43 -9.29 13.79
C ALA A 84 -11.36 -9.13 12.58
N ILE A 85 -12.01 -7.97 12.45
CA ILE A 85 -12.84 -7.63 11.27
C ILE A 85 -11.98 -7.68 10.00
N PHE A 86 -10.79 -7.07 10.03
CA PHE A 86 -9.86 -7.09 8.90
C PHE A 86 -9.47 -8.51 8.48
N LEU A 87 -9.14 -9.40 9.43
CA LEU A 87 -8.77 -10.79 9.16
C LEU A 87 -9.89 -11.57 8.45
N VAL A 88 -11.15 -11.31 8.80
CA VAL A 88 -12.30 -11.92 8.12
C VAL A 88 -12.42 -11.41 6.68
N LEU A 89 -12.22 -10.11 6.46
CA LEU A 89 -12.30 -9.48 5.14
C LEU A 89 -11.05 -9.72 4.27
N PHE A 90 -9.95 -10.17 4.87
CA PHE A 90 -8.67 -10.35 4.20
C PHE A 90 -8.74 -11.32 3.01
N ARG A 91 -9.50 -12.41 3.15
CA ARG A 91 -9.67 -13.41 2.09
C ARG A 91 -10.36 -12.84 0.83
N PRO A 92 -11.55 -12.20 0.94
CA PRO A 92 -12.17 -11.48 -0.18
C PRO A 92 -11.27 -10.41 -0.81
N LEU A 93 -10.58 -9.61 0.02
CA LEU A 93 -9.74 -8.50 -0.46
C LEU A 93 -8.53 -8.98 -1.26
N LEU A 94 -7.89 -10.06 -0.82
CA LEU A 94 -6.82 -10.70 -1.59
C LEU A 94 -7.34 -11.21 -2.94
N PHE A 95 -8.50 -11.85 -2.95
CA PHE A 95 -9.08 -12.38 -4.20
C PHE A 95 -9.36 -11.27 -5.21
N SER A 96 -9.93 -10.15 -4.73
CA SER A 96 -10.16 -8.95 -5.56
C SER A 96 -8.87 -8.27 -6.04
N SER A 97 -7.75 -8.43 -5.34
CA SER A 97 -6.48 -7.77 -5.69
C SER A 97 -5.66 -8.55 -6.73
N PHE A 98 -5.90 -9.85 -6.90
CA PHE A 98 -5.18 -10.68 -7.86
C PHE A 98 -5.80 -10.65 -9.27
N ASP A 99 -7.13 -10.54 -9.36
CA ASP A 99 -7.82 -10.51 -10.64
C ASP A 99 -9.18 -9.79 -10.57
N PRO A 100 -9.20 -8.45 -10.70
CA PRO A 100 -10.44 -7.68 -10.64
C PRO A 100 -11.39 -8.01 -11.80
N GLU A 101 -10.87 -8.36 -12.98
CA GLU A 101 -11.68 -8.70 -14.16
C GLU A 101 -12.36 -10.07 -14.02
N VAL A 102 -11.66 -11.09 -13.50
CA VAL A 102 -12.25 -12.40 -13.22
C VAL A 102 -13.15 -12.37 -11.97
N ALA A 103 -12.87 -11.50 -11.00
CA ALA A 103 -13.74 -11.32 -9.83
C ALA A 103 -15.08 -10.68 -10.19
N GLU A 104 -15.07 -9.69 -11.09
CA GLU A 104 -16.29 -9.06 -11.62
C GLU A 104 -17.09 -10.06 -12.48
N ALA A 105 -16.41 -10.88 -13.29
CA ALA A 105 -17.02 -11.97 -14.04
C ALA A 105 -17.64 -13.07 -13.15
N ARG A 106 -17.17 -13.22 -11.90
CA ARG A 106 -17.75 -14.12 -10.89
C ARG A 106 -18.83 -13.47 -10.01
N GLY A 107 -19.22 -12.22 -10.28
CA GLY A 107 -20.29 -11.53 -9.55
C GLY A 107 -19.91 -11.04 -8.16
N VAL A 108 -18.61 -10.94 -7.84
CA VAL A 108 -18.16 -10.35 -6.57
C VAL A 108 -18.22 -8.82 -6.71
N PRO A 109 -18.91 -8.09 -5.80
CA PRO A 109 -18.99 -6.64 -5.87
C PRO A 109 -17.66 -6.00 -5.44
N VAL A 110 -16.67 -5.99 -6.33
CA VAL A 110 -15.33 -5.42 -6.13
C VAL A 110 -15.40 -3.99 -5.59
N ARG A 111 -16.34 -3.20 -6.09
CA ARG A 111 -16.56 -1.81 -5.66
C ARG A 111 -17.03 -1.71 -4.20
N LEU A 112 -17.97 -2.56 -3.79
CA LEU A 112 -18.45 -2.58 -2.41
C LEU A 112 -17.32 -2.99 -1.46
N LEU A 113 -16.51 -3.98 -1.87
CA LEU A 113 -15.36 -4.45 -1.11
C LEU A 113 -14.30 -3.36 -0.94
N ALA A 114 -14.03 -2.58 -1.99
CA ALA A 114 -13.13 -1.44 -1.95
C ALA A 114 -13.63 -0.32 -1.02
N ILE A 115 -14.94 -0.03 -1.02
CA ILE A 115 -15.55 0.95 -0.09
C ILE A 115 -15.43 0.46 1.35
N ILE A 116 -15.79 -0.81 1.62
CA ILE A 116 -15.69 -1.38 2.97
C ILE A 116 -14.24 -1.34 3.46
N PHE A 117 -13.27 -1.64 2.59
CA PHE A 117 -11.86 -1.55 2.92
C PHE A 117 -11.42 -0.11 3.25
N LEU A 118 -11.83 0.88 2.45
CA LEU A 118 -11.55 2.28 2.73
C LEU A 118 -12.15 2.75 4.06
N VAL A 119 -13.39 2.33 4.36
CA VAL A 119 -14.05 2.63 5.64
C VAL A 119 -13.32 1.97 6.80
N LEU A 120 -12.88 0.72 6.64
CA LEU A 120 -12.12 0.01 7.67
C LEU A 120 -10.78 0.69 7.95
N ILE A 121 -10.07 1.14 6.90
CA ILE A 121 -8.86 1.97 7.05
C ILE A 121 -9.19 3.26 7.79
N ALA A 122 -10.25 3.97 7.42
CA ALA A 122 -10.65 5.22 8.06
C ALA A 122 -10.91 5.04 9.57
N ILE A 123 -11.61 3.98 9.96
CA ILE A 123 -11.85 3.63 11.37
C ILE A 123 -10.53 3.33 12.09
N THR A 124 -9.69 2.49 11.48
CA THR A 124 -8.38 2.11 12.04
C THR A 124 -7.48 3.33 12.26
N VAL A 125 -7.42 4.22 11.27
CA VAL A 125 -6.65 5.46 11.32
C VAL A 125 -7.21 6.39 12.39
N SER A 126 -8.53 6.61 12.44
CA SER A 126 -9.16 7.48 13.45
C SER A 126 -8.90 7.04 14.88
N LEU A 127 -8.90 5.72 15.13
CA LEU A 127 -8.52 5.16 16.43
C LEU A 127 -7.05 5.43 16.75
N SER A 128 -6.16 5.20 15.77
CA SER A 128 -4.71 5.33 15.95
C SER A 128 -4.26 6.78 16.16
N VAL A 129 -4.91 7.74 15.49
CA VAL A 129 -4.57 9.17 15.54
C VAL A 129 -4.67 9.73 16.96
N GLN A 130 -5.60 9.25 17.79
CA GLN A 130 -5.79 9.77 19.15
C GLN A 130 -4.61 9.43 20.08
N VAL A 131 -3.99 8.26 19.87
CA VAL A 131 -2.90 7.79 20.73
C VAL A 131 -1.54 8.21 20.18
N VAL A 132 -1.35 8.07 18.87
CA VAL A 132 -0.03 8.22 18.24
C VAL A 132 0.14 9.59 17.59
N GLY A 133 -0.95 10.21 17.14
CA GLY A 133 -0.93 11.47 16.38
C GLY A 133 -0.98 11.28 14.87
N ALA A 134 -1.57 12.24 14.17
CA ALA A 134 -1.88 12.13 12.74
C ALA A 134 -0.64 12.01 11.84
N LEU A 135 0.43 12.75 12.14
CA LEU A 135 1.66 12.72 11.33
C LEU A 135 2.36 11.36 11.43
N LEU A 136 2.42 10.81 12.63
CA LEU A 136 3.05 9.51 12.87
C LEU A 136 2.29 8.37 12.23
N VAL A 137 0.95 8.38 12.30
CA VAL A 137 0.13 7.39 11.59
C VAL A 137 0.40 7.45 10.10
N PHE A 138 0.48 8.65 9.50
CA PHE A 138 0.81 8.79 8.09
C PHE A 138 2.20 8.24 7.76
N THR A 139 3.22 8.57 8.57
CA THR A 139 4.59 8.04 8.40
C THR A 139 4.62 6.51 8.45
N LEU A 140 3.96 5.90 9.44
CA LEU A 140 3.93 4.44 9.62
C LEU A 140 3.02 3.74 8.61
N LEU A 141 2.04 4.43 8.04
CA LEU A 141 1.19 3.88 6.99
C LEU A 141 1.93 3.85 5.64
N VAL A 142 2.63 4.94 5.31
CA VAL A 142 3.27 5.12 3.99
C VAL A 142 4.67 4.50 3.94
N GLY A 143 5.50 4.78 4.95
CA GLY A 143 6.92 4.44 4.95
C GLY A 143 7.23 2.94 4.83
N PRO A 144 6.84 2.11 5.81
CA PRO A 144 7.12 0.67 5.77
C PRO A 144 6.39 -0.03 4.62
N SER A 145 5.17 0.41 4.28
CA SER A 145 4.42 -0.15 3.13
C SER A 145 5.13 0.09 1.80
N ALA A 146 5.56 1.33 1.54
CA ALA A 146 6.27 1.70 0.32
C ALA A 146 7.65 1.02 0.20
N THR A 147 8.26 0.68 1.34
CA THR A 147 9.50 -0.09 1.42
C THR A 147 9.24 -1.57 1.14
N ALA A 148 8.25 -2.17 1.79
CA ALA A 148 7.99 -3.60 1.72
C ALA A 148 7.56 -4.08 0.32
N ILE A 149 6.70 -3.31 -0.37
CA ILE A 149 6.25 -3.62 -1.73
C ILE A 149 7.41 -3.62 -2.74
N ARG A 150 8.49 -2.87 -2.47
CA ARG A 150 9.69 -2.88 -3.32
C ARG A 150 10.62 -4.06 -3.05
N ILE A 151 10.58 -4.62 -1.84
CA ILE A 151 11.44 -5.74 -1.45
C ILE A 151 10.85 -7.07 -1.91
N VAL A 152 9.52 -7.26 -1.78
CA VAL A 152 8.88 -8.55 -2.07
C VAL A 152 7.68 -8.41 -3.00
N GLN A 153 7.59 -9.32 -3.99
CA GLN A 153 6.49 -9.39 -4.97
C GLN A 153 5.25 -10.13 -4.46
N ARG A 154 5.38 -10.95 -3.42
CA ARG A 154 4.26 -11.69 -2.82
C ARG A 154 3.53 -10.79 -1.79
N PRO A 155 2.22 -10.53 -1.94
CA PRO A 155 1.50 -9.57 -1.08
C PRO A 155 1.50 -9.97 0.40
N LEU A 156 1.38 -11.26 0.71
CA LEU A 156 1.47 -11.75 2.10
C LEU A 156 2.80 -11.41 2.76
N TRP A 157 3.90 -11.56 2.03
CA TRP A 157 5.24 -11.25 2.53
C TRP A 157 5.48 -9.75 2.62
N ALA A 158 4.95 -8.96 1.68
CA ALA A 158 5.00 -7.51 1.75
C ALA A 158 4.28 -6.99 3.02
N ILE A 159 3.12 -7.56 3.37
CA ILE A 159 2.41 -7.21 4.60
C ILE A 159 3.26 -7.53 5.84
N LEU A 160 3.81 -8.75 5.92
CA LEU A 160 4.64 -9.16 7.07
C LEU A 160 5.87 -8.27 7.24
N ILE A 161 6.56 -7.93 6.14
CA ILE A 161 7.73 -7.04 6.18
C ILE A 161 7.31 -5.63 6.57
N ALA A 162 6.19 -5.12 6.07
CA ALA A 162 5.68 -3.81 6.46
C ALA A 162 5.37 -3.75 7.97
N ILE A 163 4.75 -4.79 8.52
CA ILE A 163 4.49 -4.89 9.96
C ILE A 163 5.79 -4.91 10.75
N LEU A 164 6.76 -5.77 10.36
CA LEU A 164 8.05 -5.87 11.04
C LEU A 164 8.83 -4.55 11.00
N LEU A 165 8.85 -3.87 9.86
CA LEU A 165 9.49 -2.55 9.73
C LEU A 165 8.77 -1.50 10.57
N GLY A 166 7.44 -1.44 10.53
CA GLY A 166 6.66 -0.50 11.33
C GLY A 166 6.91 -0.67 12.83
N VAL A 167 6.83 -1.91 13.33
CA VAL A 167 7.15 -2.24 14.73
C VAL A 167 8.59 -1.86 15.05
N SER A 168 9.56 -2.20 14.19
CA SER A 168 10.97 -1.85 14.41
C SER A 168 11.18 -0.34 14.48
N TYR A 169 10.54 0.45 13.62
CA TYR A 169 10.64 1.91 13.65
C TYR A 169 10.05 2.49 14.92
N THR A 170 8.91 1.98 15.38
CA THR A 170 8.29 2.43 16.64
C THR A 170 9.17 2.11 17.84
N TRP A 171 9.67 0.88 17.96
CA TRP A 171 10.53 0.47 19.08
C TRP A 171 11.85 1.25 19.10
N LEU A 172 12.53 1.34 17.95
CA LEU A 172 13.78 2.11 17.84
C LEU A 172 13.53 3.60 18.06
N GLY A 173 12.44 4.15 17.52
CA GLY A 173 12.08 5.55 17.69
C GLY A 173 11.82 5.92 19.14
N ILE A 174 11.11 5.07 19.89
CA ILE A 174 10.89 5.25 21.34
C ILE A 174 12.22 5.11 22.10
N PHE A 175 13.05 4.13 21.77
CA PHE A 175 14.34 3.92 22.41
C PHE A 175 15.28 5.12 22.23
N PHE A 176 15.37 5.68 21.01
CA PHE A 176 16.18 6.87 20.74
C PHE A 176 15.57 8.12 21.38
N ALA A 177 14.24 8.26 21.38
CA ALA A 177 13.59 9.39 22.03
C ALA A 177 13.77 9.39 23.55
N ALA A 178 13.87 8.21 24.19
CA ALA A 178 14.14 8.12 25.62
C ALA A 178 15.55 8.60 26.01
N ASN A 179 16.51 8.56 25.07
CA ASN A 179 17.90 8.97 25.30
C ASN A 179 18.23 10.33 24.64
N GLY A 180 17.32 10.88 23.84
CA GLY A 180 17.51 12.08 23.04
C GLY A 180 16.60 13.22 23.45
N THR A 181 16.89 14.43 22.96
CA THR A 181 16.12 15.65 23.27
C THR A 181 14.98 15.92 22.30
N TRP A 182 14.82 15.11 21.26
CA TRP A 182 13.93 15.38 20.11
C TRP A 182 12.61 14.59 20.24
N PRO A 183 11.51 15.05 19.61
CA PRO A 183 10.24 14.33 19.64
C PRO A 183 10.33 12.93 19.02
N VAL A 184 9.58 11.97 19.57
CA VAL A 184 9.49 10.58 19.06
C VAL A 184 9.14 10.55 17.57
N SER A 185 8.28 11.46 17.13
CA SER A 185 7.84 11.58 15.74
C SER A 185 8.98 11.83 14.76
N PHE A 186 9.97 12.63 15.15
CA PHE A 186 11.15 12.91 14.35
C PHE A 186 12.02 11.65 14.15
N TYR A 187 12.25 10.89 15.22
CA TYR A 187 13.05 9.66 15.16
C TYR A 187 12.40 8.60 14.27
N ILE A 188 11.10 8.36 14.43
CA ILE A 188 10.36 7.39 13.61
C ILE A 188 10.38 7.79 12.13
N ALA A 189 10.14 9.07 11.82
CA ALA A 189 10.18 9.58 10.45
C ALA A 189 11.56 9.43 9.82
N THR A 190 12.61 9.77 10.56
CA THR A 190 14.00 9.68 10.08
C THR A 190 14.41 8.22 9.84
N LEU A 191 14.06 7.30 10.74
CA LEU A 191 14.32 5.86 10.55
C LEU A 191 13.59 5.32 9.32
N SER A 192 12.30 5.63 9.19
CA SER A 192 11.50 5.20 8.05
C SER A 192 12.06 5.72 6.72
N PHE A 193 12.45 7.01 6.68
CA PHE A 193 13.05 7.60 5.49
C PHE A 193 14.44 7.00 5.19
N GLY A 194 15.24 6.79 6.24
CA GLY A 194 16.59 6.24 6.16
C GLY A 194 16.62 4.80 5.61
N VAL A 195 15.58 4.00 5.86
CA VAL A 195 15.45 2.66 5.25
C VAL A 195 14.82 2.74 3.85
N TYR A 196 13.85 3.63 3.65
CA TYR A 196 13.19 3.78 2.35
C TYR A 196 14.16 4.23 1.23
N LEU A 197 15.03 5.20 1.52
CA LEU A 197 15.96 5.78 0.54
C LEU A 197 16.90 4.75 -0.12
N PRO A 198 17.67 3.92 0.62
CA PRO A 198 18.54 2.92 0.01
C PRO A 198 17.76 1.87 -0.76
N VAL A 199 16.59 1.44 -0.25
CA VAL A 199 15.72 0.49 -0.97
C VAL A 199 15.24 1.09 -2.29
N ARG A 200 14.86 2.37 -2.30
CA ARG A 200 14.44 3.07 -3.53
C ARG A 200 15.59 3.18 -4.52
N LEU A 201 16.78 3.59 -4.10
CA LEU A 201 17.93 3.79 -4.99
C LEU A 201 18.51 2.47 -5.54
N LEU A 202 18.48 1.40 -4.75
CA LEU A 202 18.98 0.07 -5.16
C LEU A 202 17.93 -0.72 -5.96
N SER A 203 16.64 -0.43 -5.78
CA SER A 203 15.55 -1.12 -6.51
C SER A 203 15.66 -1.10 -8.05
N PRO A 204 15.97 0.02 -8.75
CA PRO A 204 16.11 0.00 -10.21
C PRO A 204 17.24 -0.91 -10.69
N LEU A 205 18.31 -1.08 -9.90
CA LEU A 205 19.45 -1.94 -10.23
C LEU A 205 19.11 -3.44 -10.11
N TRP A 206 18.19 -3.80 -9.23
CA TRP A 206 17.76 -5.19 -8.99
C TRP A 206 16.63 -5.63 -9.94
N ILE A 207 15.68 -4.73 -10.22
CA ILE A 207 14.52 -5.00 -11.09
C ILE A 207 14.96 -5.09 -12.55
N GLY A 208 15.87 -4.22 -13.00
CA GLY A 208 16.43 -4.26 -14.37
C GLY A 208 17.22 -5.54 -14.69
N ARG A 209 17.85 -6.19 -13.70
CA ARG A 209 18.60 -7.44 -13.89
C ARG A 209 17.71 -8.68 -14.00
N ARG A 210 16.53 -8.69 -13.36
CA ARG A 210 15.60 -9.84 -13.39
C ARG A 210 14.63 -9.80 -14.57
N ALA A 211 14.16 -8.62 -15.00
CA ALA A 211 13.37 -8.49 -16.23
C ALA A 211 14.13 -9.02 -17.46
N ARG A 212 15.45 -8.80 -17.50
CA ARG A 212 16.34 -9.35 -18.53
C ARG A 212 16.39 -10.88 -18.53
N LYS A 213 16.36 -11.54 -17.36
CA LYS A 213 16.35 -13.02 -17.27
C LYS A 213 15.05 -13.64 -17.79
N ILE A 214 13.90 -13.01 -17.56
CA ILE A 214 12.59 -13.51 -18.01
C ILE A 214 12.39 -13.30 -19.52
N ALA A 215 12.90 -12.20 -20.07
CA ALA A 215 12.89 -11.95 -21.51
C ALA A 215 13.74 -12.98 -22.29
N ILE A 216 14.90 -13.35 -21.75
CA ILE A 216 15.81 -14.35 -22.35
C ILE A 216 15.18 -15.76 -22.34
N SER A 217 14.40 -16.11 -21.31
CA SER A 217 13.71 -17.43 -21.25
C SER A 217 12.49 -17.54 -22.18
N ARG A 218 11.87 -16.42 -22.59
CA ARG A 218 10.73 -16.45 -23.53
C ARG A 218 11.16 -16.52 -25.00
N GLN A 219 12.38 -16.10 -25.34
CA GLN A 219 12.91 -16.18 -26.70
C GLN A 219 13.27 -17.61 -27.13
N THR A 220 13.51 -18.52 -26.19
CA THR A 220 13.84 -19.93 -26.47
C THR A 220 12.62 -20.82 -26.73
N THR A 221 11.40 -20.34 -26.46
CA THR A 221 10.14 -21.08 -26.69
C THR A 221 9.20 -20.36 -27.67
N SER A 222 9.69 -19.40 -28.44
CA SER A 222 8.89 -18.71 -29.47
C SER A 222 8.63 -19.64 -30.66
N PRO A 223 7.38 -19.82 -31.13
CA PRO A 223 7.02 -20.67 -32.28
C PRO A 223 7.77 -20.34 -33.58
N SER A 224 8.35 -19.14 -33.68
CA SER A 224 9.14 -18.71 -34.85
C SER A 224 10.39 -19.55 -35.10
N HIS A 225 10.94 -20.23 -34.08
CA HIS A 225 12.03 -21.18 -34.28
C HIS A 225 11.55 -22.54 -34.82
N MET A 226 10.27 -22.88 -34.66
CA MET A 226 9.68 -24.10 -35.22
C MET A 226 9.48 -23.93 -36.75
N ASP A 227 8.94 -22.79 -37.18
CA ASP A 227 8.76 -22.46 -38.61
C ASP A 227 10.09 -22.42 -39.37
N THR A 228 11.17 -22.01 -38.70
CA THR A 228 12.50 -21.95 -39.32
C THR A 228 13.11 -23.36 -39.48
N ILE A 229 12.79 -24.29 -38.57
CA ILE A 229 13.23 -25.69 -38.65
C ILE A 229 12.41 -26.44 -39.70
N GLU A 230 11.08 -26.26 -39.74
CA GLU A 230 10.21 -26.87 -40.75
C GLU A 230 10.56 -26.38 -42.17
N ARG A 231 10.78 -25.07 -42.37
CA ARG A 231 11.22 -24.54 -43.68
C ARG A 231 12.59 -25.04 -44.10
N ARG A 232 13.53 -25.22 -43.16
CA ARG A 232 14.84 -25.82 -43.48
C ARG A 232 14.73 -27.30 -43.83
N GLN A 233 13.80 -28.03 -43.22
CA GLN A 233 13.55 -29.45 -43.55
C GLN A 233 12.81 -29.61 -44.88
N SER A 234 11.87 -28.74 -45.23
CA SER A 234 11.22 -28.77 -46.55
C SER A 234 12.21 -28.51 -47.68
N ASP A 235 13.08 -27.49 -47.54
CA ASP A 235 14.05 -27.12 -48.57
C ASP A 235 15.12 -28.21 -48.79
N SER A 236 15.50 -28.93 -47.73
CA SER A 236 16.47 -30.02 -47.82
C SER A 236 15.88 -31.29 -48.46
N LEU A 237 14.59 -31.56 -48.26
CA LEU A 237 13.88 -32.64 -48.96
C LEU A 237 13.68 -32.34 -50.45
N GLU A 238 13.33 -31.10 -50.82
CA GLU A 238 13.24 -30.68 -52.23
C GLU A 238 14.60 -30.75 -52.94
N THR A 239 15.67 -30.34 -52.27
CA THR A 239 17.03 -30.39 -52.83
C THR A 239 17.48 -31.84 -53.03
N ALA A 240 17.17 -32.74 -52.09
CA ALA A 240 17.46 -34.18 -52.22
C ALA A 240 16.69 -34.83 -53.39
N GLY A 241 15.41 -34.46 -53.59
CA GLY A 241 14.59 -34.94 -54.70
C GLY A 241 15.08 -34.47 -56.08
N ARG A 242 15.56 -33.22 -56.17
CA ARG A 242 16.13 -32.66 -57.41
C ARG A 242 17.42 -33.34 -57.86
N VAL A 243 18.26 -33.79 -56.92
CA VAL A 243 19.53 -34.47 -57.23
C VAL A 243 19.28 -35.90 -57.75
N GLN A 244 18.25 -36.59 -57.27
CA GLN A 244 17.85 -37.92 -57.79
C GLN A 244 17.17 -37.87 -59.16
N GLY A 245 16.55 -36.75 -59.54
CA GLY A 245 15.91 -36.59 -60.86
C GLY A 245 16.87 -36.35 -62.03
N ILE A 246 18.13 -36.00 -61.76
CA ILE A 246 19.15 -35.69 -62.80
C ILE A 246 20.03 -36.91 -63.11
N THR A 247 19.93 -37.99 -62.31
CA THR A 247 20.72 -39.22 -62.45
C THR A 247 19.97 -40.40 -63.09
N ARG A 248 18.81 -40.14 -63.69
CA ARG A 248 18.04 -41.09 -64.53
C ARG A 248 17.80 -40.48 -65.91
#